data_AF-A0AAE3H5Y7-F1
#
_entry.id   AF-A0AAE3H5Y7-F1
#
_cell.length_a   1.000
_cell.length_b   1.000
_cell.length_c   1.000
_cell.angle_alpha   90.00
_cell.angle_beta   90.00
_cell.angle_gamma   90.00
#
_symmetry.space_group_name_H-M   'P 1'
#
loop_
_entity.id
_entity.type
_entity.pdbx_description
1 polymer ?
#
loop_
_entity_poly.entity_id
_entity_poly.type
_entity_poly.pdbx_seq_one_letter_code
_entity_poly.pdbx_strand_id
1 'polypeptide(L)'
;MAKLIEKDLEEAILALPTKEKNKILIRLIDKNKVLVEQLHFKLLEHPEIDLKLRQDSVADQIENLKRYNAIKSKELLTLQRSYFAQISHHKRITSDKVGEVRLSLKLILKFVTDYSLVFNKPDLKYNHKLNEYNIKKMLLLLKNLKGIHEDYQIEFVDDINTILDFFYNGIHAGLAKSLALPRYID
;
A
#
# COMPACT_ATOMS: atom_id res chain seq x y z
N MET A 1 -11.48 20.58 -6.82
CA MET A 1 -11.66 20.49 -8.29
C MET A 1 -12.91 21.27 -8.65
N ALA A 2 -12.85 22.13 -9.66
CA ALA A 2 -14.04 22.84 -10.13
C ALA A 2 -15.02 21.83 -10.76
N LYS A 3 -16.32 22.03 -10.52
CA LYS A 3 -17.36 21.21 -11.14
C LYS A 3 -17.38 21.51 -12.64
N LEU A 4 -17.07 20.52 -13.47
CA LEU A 4 -17.06 20.67 -14.93
C LEU A 4 -18.49 20.73 -15.53
N ILE A 5 -19.48 20.23 -14.81
CA ILE A 5 -20.86 20.14 -15.27
C ILE A 5 -21.58 21.43 -14.85
N GLU A 6 -22.02 22.20 -15.85
CA GLU A 6 -22.90 23.35 -15.65
C GLU A 6 -24.23 22.93 -15.01
N LYS A 7 -24.84 23.84 -14.24
CA LYS A 7 -26.03 23.52 -13.43
C LYS A 7 -27.19 23.00 -14.29
N ASP A 8 -27.47 23.63 -15.42
CA ASP A 8 -28.57 23.26 -16.31
C ASP A 8 -28.35 21.86 -16.93
N LEU A 9 -27.09 21.50 -17.22
CA LEU A 9 -26.74 20.18 -17.72
C LEU A 9 -26.91 19.10 -16.65
N GLU A 10 -26.56 19.38 -15.40
CA GLU A 10 -26.80 18.46 -14.28
C GLU A 10 -28.30 18.21 -14.07
N GLU A 11 -29.13 19.25 -14.07
CA GLU A 11 -30.59 19.14 -13.96
C GLU A 11 -31.17 18.30 -15.12
N ALA A 12 -30.72 18.54 -16.35
CA ALA A 12 -31.12 17.76 -17.51
C ALA A 12 -30.72 16.28 -17.40
N ILE A 13 -29.51 15.97 -16.92
CA ILE A 13 -29.04 14.59 -16.69
C ILE A 13 -29.90 13.89 -15.62
N LEU A 14 -30.23 14.60 -14.53
CA LEU A 14 -31.07 14.07 -13.45
C LEU A 14 -32.52 13.86 -13.88
N ALA A 15 -33.01 14.60 -14.88
CA ALA A 15 -34.35 14.42 -15.43
C ALA A 15 -34.48 13.26 -16.45
N LEU A 16 -33.37 12.67 -16.91
CA LEU A 16 -33.41 11.58 -17.91
C LEU A 16 -34.25 10.37 -17.44
N PRO A 17 -34.98 9.70 -18.36
CA PRO A 17 -35.68 8.45 -18.06
C PRO A 17 -34.74 7.40 -17.44
N THR A 18 -35.21 6.65 -16.45
CA THR A 18 -34.40 5.67 -15.71
C THR A 18 -33.65 4.69 -16.61
N LYS A 19 -34.28 4.23 -17.70
CA LYS A 19 -33.66 3.30 -18.66
C LYS A 19 -32.44 3.92 -19.36
N GLU A 20 -32.54 5.17 -19.81
CA GLU A 20 -31.45 5.86 -20.49
C GLU A 20 -30.34 6.24 -19.51
N LYS A 21 -30.73 6.73 -18.33
CA LYS A 21 -29.82 7.04 -17.24
C LYS A 21 -28.99 5.82 -16.83
N ASN A 22 -29.62 4.66 -16.67
CA ASN A 22 -28.92 3.41 -16.34
C ASN A 22 -27.97 2.96 -17.45
N LYS A 23 -28.37 3.11 -18.73
CA LYS A 23 -27.51 2.79 -19.87
C LYS A 23 -26.26 3.68 -19.90
N ILE A 24 -26.40 4.97 -19.61
CA ILE A 24 -25.28 5.90 -19.50
C ILE A 24 -24.42 5.55 -18.30
N LEU A 25 -25.02 5.31 -17.14
CA LEU A 25 -24.30 4.95 -15.91
C LEU A 25 -23.43 3.72 -16.10
N ILE A 26 -23.98 2.63 -16.65
CA ILE A 26 -23.22 1.40 -16.91
C ILE A 26 -22.05 1.67 -17.86
N ARG A 27 -22.26 2.42 -18.95
CA ARG A 27 -21.19 2.80 -19.89
C ARG A 27 -20.10 3.66 -19.24
N LEU A 28 -20.45 4.52 -18.28
CA LEU A 28 -19.48 5.33 -17.55
C LEU A 28 -18.68 4.50 -16.55
N ILE A 29 -19.35 3.59 -15.84
CA ILE A 29 -18.72 2.65 -14.92
C ILE A 29 -17.73 1.75 -15.68
N ASP A 30 -18.15 1.17 -16.81
CA ASP A 30 -17.35 0.25 -17.63
C ASP A 30 -16.04 0.85 -18.14
N LYS A 31 -15.99 2.18 -18.32
CA LYS A 31 -14.75 2.90 -18.68
C LYS A 31 -13.73 3.00 -17.55
N ASN A 32 -14.13 2.75 -16.31
CA ASN A 32 -13.27 2.87 -15.14
C ASN A 32 -13.11 1.50 -14.46
N LYS A 33 -12.06 0.78 -14.85
CA LYS A 33 -11.74 -0.55 -14.31
C LYS A 33 -11.69 -0.61 -12.77
N VAL A 34 -11.12 0.42 -12.13
CA VAL A 34 -11.03 0.47 -10.66
C VAL A 34 -12.43 0.58 -10.05
N LEU A 35 -13.30 1.40 -10.62
CA LEU A 35 -14.68 1.54 -10.15
C LEU A 35 -15.48 0.24 -10.37
N VAL A 36 -15.27 -0.44 -11.50
CA VAL A 36 -15.87 -1.76 -11.76
C VAL A 36 -15.47 -2.74 -10.65
N GLU A 37 -14.18 -2.85 -10.33
CA GLU A 37 -13.69 -3.75 -9.29
C GLU A 37 -14.18 -3.37 -7.89
N GLN A 38 -14.26 -2.07 -7.57
CA GLN A 38 -14.83 -1.58 -6.31
C GLN A 38 -16.32 -1.96 -6.18
N LEU A 39 -17.08 -1.78 -7.25
CA LEU A 39 -18.50 -2.16 -7.27
C LEU A 39 -18.68 -3.67 -7.23
N HIS A 40 -17.82 -4.43 -7.90
CA HIS A 40 -17.81 -5.88 -7.82
C HIS A 40 -17.60 -6.34 -6.38
N PHE A 41 -16.55 -5.85 -5.72
CA PHE A 41 -16.29 -6.15 -4.31
C PHE A 41 -17.46 -5.73 -3.41
N LYS A 42 -17.97 -4.51 -3.59
CA LYS A 42 -19.01 -3.97 -2.72
C LYS A 42 -20.39 -4.61 -2.89
N LEU A 43 -20.74 -5.03 -4.11
CA LEU A 43 -22.11 -5.46 -4.45
C LEU A 43 -22.25 -6.98 -4.61
N LEU A 44 -21.15 -7.69 -4.90
CA LEU A 44 -21.19 -9.11 -5.28
C LEU A 44 -20.37 -10.02 -4.35
N GLU A 45 -19.39 -9.48 -3.61
CA GLU A 45 -18.54 -10.27 -2.72
C GLU A 45 -19.04 -10.23 -1.27
N HIS A 46 -18.80 -11.30 -0.54
CA HIS A 46 -19.09 -11.38 0.89
C HIS A 46 -18.04 -10.56 1.67
N PRO A 47 -18.43 -9.53 2.44
CA PRO A 47 -17.51 -8.54 2.99
C PRO A 47 -16.37 -9.10 3.84
N GLU A 48 -16.61 -10.20 4.56
CA GLU A 48 -15.60 -10.80 5.46
C GLU A 48 -14.78 -11.91 4.77
N ILE A 49 -15.46 -12.90 4.17
CA ILE A 49 -14.83 -14.07 3.53
C ILE A 49 -13.94 -13.63 2.36
N ASP A 50 -14.48 -12.88 1.41
CA ASP A 50 -13.74 -12.53 0.19
C ASP A 50 -12.66 -11.48 0.46
N LEU A 51 -12.88 -10.59 1.44
CA LEU A 51 -11.84 -9.68 1.90
C LEU A 51 -10.63 -10.45 2.43
N LYS A 52 -10.88 -11.48 3.25
CA LYS A 52 -9.83 -12.32 3.81
C LYS A 52 -9.09 -13.07 2.71
N LEU A 53 -9.79 -13.67 1.76
CA LEU A 53 -9.17 -14.33 0.60
C LEU A 53 -8.30 -13.39 -0.23
N ARG A 54 -8.74 -12.13 -0.44
CA ARG A 54 -7.93 -11.11 -1.13
C ARG A 54 -6.69 -10.73 -0.34
N GLN A 55 -6.81 -10.54 0.99
CA GLN A 55 -5.66 -10.28 1.86
C GLN A 55 -4.65 -11.42 1.79
N ASP A 56 -5.12 -12.66 1.90
CA ASP A 56 -4.30 -13.86 1.88
C ASP A 56 -3.60 -14.03 0.53
N SER A 57 -4.30 -13.76 -0.57
CA SER A 57 -3.69 -13.76 -1.92
C SER A 57 -2.51 -12.79 -2.03
N VAL A 58 -2.64 -11.57 -1.51
CA VAL A 58 -1.52 -10.60 -1.51
C VAL A 58 -0.43 -11.04 -0.54
N ALA A 59 -0.79 -11.54 0.64
CA ALA A 59 0.17 -12.03 1.62
C ALA A 59 0.99 -13.22 1.09
N ASP A 60 0.36 -14.14 0.37
CA ASP A 60 1.00 -15.28 -0.29
C ASP A 60 1.96 -14.84 -1.39
N GLN A 61 1.60 -13.83 -2.17
CA GLN A 61 2.51 -13.27 -3.17
C GLN A 61 3.76 -12.62 -2.55
N ILE A 62 3.58 -12.00 -1.38
CA ILE A 62 4.69 -11.45 -0.59
C ILE A 62 5.55 -12.58 -0.05
N GLU A 63 4.94 -13.62 0.52
CA GLU A 63 5.62 -14.76 1.12
C GLU A 63 6.44 -15.57 0.12
N ASN A 64 5.84 -15.84 -1.04
CA ASN A 64 6.45 -16.56 -2.16
C ASN A 64 7.41 -15.71 -3.00
N LEU A 65 7.74 -14.49 -2.55
CA LEU A 65 8.73 -13.65 -3.19
C LEU A 65 10.08 -14.39 -3.19
N LYS A 66 10.52 -14.81 -4.38
CA LYS A 66 11.75 -15.56 -4.56
C LYS A 66 12.95 -14.73 -4.11
N ARG A 67 13.81 -15.32 -3.27
CA ARG A 67 15.08 -14.72 -2.91
C ARG A 67 16.02 -14.74 -4.11
N TYR A 68 16.41 -13.55 -4.58
CA TYR A 68 17.40 -13.41 -5.64
C TYR A 68 18.77 -13.14 -5.03
N ASN A 69 19.64 -14.16 -4.99
CA ASN A 69 20.96 -14.10 -4.34
C ASN A 69 21.88 -12.97 -4.87
N ALA A 70 21.65 -12.47 -6.08
CA ALA A 70 22.47 -11.43 -6.72
C ALA A 70 21.71 -10.12 -7.04
N ILE A 71 20.54 -9.90 -6.44
CA ILE A 71 19.73 -8.71 -6.75
C ILE A 71 20.45 -7.41 -6.39
N LYS A 72 20.39 -6.43 -7.30
CA LYS A 72 20.95 -5.09 -7.07
C LYS A 72 19.93 -4.15 -6.45
N SER A 73 20.37 -3.09 -5.77
CA SER A 73 19.48 -2.14 -5.09
C SER A 73 18.44 -1.51 -6.03
N LYS A 74 18.77 -1.28 -7.31
CA LYS A 74 17.84 -0.78 -8.33
C LYS A 74 16.71 -1.78 -8.60
N GLU A 75 17.06 -3.05 -8.79
CA GLU A 75 16.10 -4.13 -9.06
C GLU A 75 15.20 -4.37 -7.85
N LEU A 76 15.81 -4.39 -6.65
CA LEU A 76 15.09 -4.52 -5.39
C LEU A 76 14.09 -3.37 -5.19
N LEU A 77 14.50 -2.13 -5.48
CA LEU A 77 13.61 -0.96 -5.41
C LEU A 77 12.43 -1.07 -6.40
N THR A 78 12.69 -1.54 -7.62
CA THR A 78 11.64 -1.77 -8.62
C THR A 78 10.66 -2.84 -8.16
N LEU A 79 11.18 -3.94 -7.61
CA LEU A 79 10.38 -5.04 -7.06
C LEU A 79 9.51 -4.55 -5.89
N GLN A 80 10.09 -3.82 -4.93
CA GLN A 80 9.32 -3.24 -3.82
C GLN A 80 8.17 -2.36 -4.30
N ARG A 81 8.42 -1.51 -5.31
CA ARG A 81 7.39 -0.62 -5.86
C ARG A 81 6.24 -1.39 -6.50
N SER A 82 6.51 -2.52 -7.17
CA SER A 82 5.44 -3.33 -7.76
C SER A 82 4.56 -3.97 -6.68
N TYR A 83 5.13 -4.45 -5.58
CA TYR A 83 4.35 -4.98 -4.45
C TYR A 83 3.56 -3.89 -3.72
N PHE A 84 4.15 -2.73 -3.45
CA PHE A 84 3.40 -1.61 -2.86
C PHE A 84 2.25 -1.12 -3.76
N ALA A 85 2.41 -1.20 -5.09
CA ALA A 85 1.33 -0.90 -6.01
C ALA A 85 0.17 -1.90 -5.88
N GLN A 86 0.47 -3.19 -5.68
CA GLN A 86 -0.54 -4.23 -5.46
C GLN A 86 -1.28 -4.04 -4.12
N ILE A 87 -0.56 -3.72 -3.04
CA ILE A 87 -1.18 -3.38 -1.75
C ILE A 87 -2.07 -2.14 -1.86
N SER A 88 -1.59 -1.10 -2.55
CA SER A 88 -2.38 0.12 -2.77
C SER A 88 -3.61 -0.16 -3.61
N HIS A 89 -3.50 -1.09 -4.57
CA HIS A 89 -4.61 -1.57 -5.37
C HIS A 89 -5.65 -2.29 -4.51
N HIS A 90 -5.24 -3.25 -3.68
CA HIS A 90 -6.10 -3.94 -2.70
C HIS A 90 -6.90 -2.93 -1.89
N LYS A 91 -6.22 -2.02 -1.18
CA LYS A 91 -6.87 -0.99 -0.36
C LYS A 91 -7.82 -0.11 -1.16
N ARG A 92 -7.49 0.21 -2.41
CA ARG A 92 -8.37 1.02 -3.27
C ARG A 92 -9.65 0.27 -3.63
N ILE A 93 -9.59 -1.04 -3.84
CA ILE A 93 -10.77 -1.85 -4.17
C ILE A 93 -11.62 -2.12 -2.91
N THR A 94 -10.98 -2.49 -1.81
CA THR A 94 -11.65 -3.00 -0.61
C THR A 94 -11.90 -1.96 0.48
N SER A 95 -11.25 -0.79 0.41
CA SER A 95 -11.20 0.21 1.48
C SER A 95 -10.62 -0.30 2.81
N ASP A 96 -9.93 -1.43 2.78
CA ASP A 96 -9.35 -2.11 3.94
C ASP A 96 -8.06 -1.44 4.43
N LYS A 97 -8.22 -0.53 5.41
CA LYS A 97 -7.10 0.20 6.02
C LYS A 97 -6.20 -0.70 6.88
N VAL A 98 -6.79 -1.63 7.62
CA VAL A 98 -6.05 -2.52 8.52
C VAL A 98 -5.20 -3.49 7.70
N GLY A 99 -5.77 -4.10 6.66
CA GLY A 99 -5.02 -4.94 5.74
C GLY A 99 -3.94 -4.19 4.97
N GLU A 100 -4.15 -2.91 4.60
CA GLU A 100 -3.09 -2.08 4.00
C GLU A 100 -1.87 -1.96 4.93
N VAL A 101 -2.10 -1.69 6.22
CA VAL A 101 -1.04 -1.60 7.25
C VAL A 101 -0.36 -2.97 7.40
N ARG A 102 -1.14 -4.03 7.63
CA ARG A 102 -0.63 -5.39 7.84
C ARG A 102 0.21 -5.89 6.66
N LEU A 103 -0.29 -5.73 5.43
CA LEU A 103 0.43 -6.17 4.22
C LEU A 103 1.68 -5.32 3.97
N SER A 104 1.61 -4.00 4.22
CA SER A 104 2.78 -3.12 4.10
C SER A 104 3.87 -3.49 5.11
N LEU A 105 3.47 -3.81 6.34
CA LEU A 105 4.38 -4.24 7.40
C LEU A 105 5.06 -5.56 7.04
N LYS A 106 4.27 -6.58 6.67
CA LYS A 106 4.77 -7.89 6.21
C LYS A 106 5.75 -7.72 5.05
N LEU A 107 5.46 -6.83 4.10
CA LEU A 107 6.33 -6.55 2.97
C LEU A 107 7.67 -5.95 3.40
N ILE A 108 7.65 -4.88 4.19
CA ILE A 108 8.88 -4.19 4.63
C ILE A 108 9.73 -5.15 5.46
N LEU A 109 9.12 -5.85 6.44
CA LEU A 109 9.81 -6.81 7.29
C LEU A 109 10.50 -7.90 6.46
N LYS A 110 9.79 -8.48 5.49
CA LYS A 110 10.38 -9.49 4.59
C LYS A 110 11.56 -8.92 3.80
N PHE A 111 11.47 -7.70 3.30
CA PHE A 111 12.57 -7.10 2.54
C PHE A 111 13.80 -6.79 3.39
N VAL A 112 13.63 -6.19 4.56
CA VAL A 112 14.77 -5.87 5.44
C VAL A 112 15.43 -7.14 5.97
N THR A 113 14.66 -8.21 6.17
CA THR A 113 15.15 -9.51 6.62
C THR A 113 15.88 -10.27 5.50
N ASP A 114 15.20 -10.52 4.37
CA ASP A 114 15.72 -11.41 3.31
C ASP A 114 16.84 -10.77 2.49
N TYR A 115 16.85 -9.43 2.42
CA TYR A 115 17.75 -8.63 1.59
C TYR A 115 18.61 -7.64 2.39
N SER A 116 18.77 -7.84 3.70
CA SER A 116 19.57 -6.99 4.61
C SER A 116 20.94 -6.59 4.02
N LEU A 117 21.64 -7.51 3.37
CA LEU A 117 22.93 -7.25 2.72
C LEU A 117 22.86 -6.20 1.60
N VAL A 118 21.74 -6.14 0.86
CA VAL A 118 21.54 -5.17 -0.23
C VAL A 118 21.28 -3.77 0.33
N PHE A 119 20.59 -3.68 1.47
CA PHE A 119 20.35 -2.44 2.21
C PHE A 119 21.63 -1.89 2.87
N ASN A 120 22.52 -2.78 3.31
CA ASN A 120 23.79 -2.45 3.98
C ASN A 120 24.98 -2.18 3.03
N LYS A 121 24.76 -2.10 1.72
CA LYS A 121 25.85 -1.74 0.78
C LYS A 121 26.21 -0.26 0.93
N PRO A 122 27.48 0.08 1.15
CA PRO A 122 27.91 1.47 1.29
C PRO A 122 27.64 2.28 0.01
N ASP A 123 27.48 3.59 0.20
CA ASP A 123 26.89 4.61 -0.66
C ASP A 123 27.03 4.42 -2.19
N LEU A 124 26.10 3.63 -2.75
CA LEU A 124 25.78 3.60 -4.17
C LEU A 124 24.50 4.39 -4.38
N LYS A 125 24.43 5.27 -5.39
CA LYS A 125 23.24 6.10 -5.75
C LYS A 125 21.89 5.36 -5.64
N TYR A 126 21.83 4.08 -6.00
CA TYR A 126 20.61 3.27 -5.90
C TYR A 126 20.36 2.64 -4.53
N ASN A 127 21.40 2.38 -3.74
CA ASN A 127 21.25 1.97 -2.35
C ASN A 127 20.67 3.13 -1.51
N HIS A 128 21.17 4.36 -1.67
CA HIS A 128 20.57 5.53 -1.02
C HIS A 128 19.09 5.66 -1.35
N LYS A 129 18.72 5.59 -2.65
CA LYS A 129 17.32 5.64 -3.09
C LYS A 129 16.46 4.51 -2.54
N LEU A 130 17.02 3.31 -2.41
CA LEU A 130 16.32 2.17 -1.81
C LEU A 130 16.03 2.44 -0.33
N ASN A 131 17.04 2.83 0.45
CA ASN A 131 16.89 3.15 1.86
C ASN A 131 15.91 4.31 2.08
N GLU A 132 16.06 5.41 1.33
CA GLU A 132 15.17 6.57 1.39
C GLU A 132 13.71 6.20 1.08
N TYR A 133 13.49 5.35 0.07
CA TYR A 133 12.15 4.87 -0.27
C TYR A 133 11.53 4.06 0.87
N ASN A 134 12.28 3.15 1.50
CA ASN A 134 11.74 2.32 2.58
C ASN A 134 11.49 3.12 3.85
N ILE A 135 12.37 4.07 4.20
CA ILE A 135 12.14 4.97 5.34
C ILE A 135 10.87 5.81 5.10
N LYS A 136 10.68 6.35 3.89
CA LYS A 136 9.44 7.06 3.52
C LYS A 136 8.20 6.16 3.58
N LYS A 137 8.33 4.89 3.20
CA LYS A 137 7.24 3.89 3.33
C LYS A 137 6.95 3.57 4.79
N MET A 138 7.97 3.51 5.65
CA MET A 138 7.81 3.32 7.08
C MET A 138 7.09 4.51 7.72
N LEU A 139 7.47 5.75 7.39
CA LEU A 139 6.78 6.96 7.85
C LEU A 139 5.31 6.99 7.41
N LEU A 140 5.02 6.59 6.17
CA LEU A 140 3.64 6.47 5.69
C LEU A 140 2.86 5.37 6.44
N LEU A 141 3.51 4.23 6.72
CA LEU A 141 2.93 3.14 7.50
C LEU A 141 2.56 3.62 8.90
N LEU A 142 3.46 4.31 9.60
CA LEU A 142 3.21 4.89 10.93
C LEU A 142 2.06 5.90 10.90
N LYS A 143 1.97 6.72 9.85
CA LYS A 143 0.84 7.63 9.66
C LYS A 143 -0.47 6.87 9.47
N ASN A 144 -0.48 5.81 8.66
CA ASN A 144 -1.67 5.00 8.40
C ASN A 144 -2.09 4.19 9.65
N LEU A 145 -1.13 3.72 10.44
CA LEU A 145 -1.33 3.04 11.72
C LEU A 145 -2.12 3.92 12.70
N LYS A 146 -1.75 5.19 12.83
CA LYS A 146 -2.51 6.15 13.66
C LYS A 146 -3.94 6.39 13.17
N GLY A 147 -4.26 5.99 11.94
CA GLY A 147 -5.59 6.12 11.34
C GLY A 147 -6.49 4.89 11.49
N ILE A 148 -6.02 3.81 12.13
CA ILE A 148 -6.82 2.62 12.47
C ILE A 148 -7.13 2.59 13.98
N HIS A 149 -8.09 1.75 14.39
CA HIS A 149 -8.48 1.62 15.80
C HIS A 149 -7.32 1.12 16.66
N GLU A 150 -7.19 1.61 17.90
CA GLU A 150 -6.07 1.36 18.81
C GLU A 150 -5.84 -0.14 19.08
N ASP A 151 -6.89 -0.92 19.27
CA ASP A 151 -6.81 -2.37 19.45
C ASP A 151 -6.02 -3.09 18.35
N TYR A 152 -6.15 -2.64 17.10
CA TYR A 152 -5.37 -3.19 15.99
C TYR A 152 -3.92 -2.68 15.98
N GLN A 153 -3.65 -1.50 16.53
CA GLN A 153 -2.30 -0.93 16.50
C GLN A 153 -1.32 -1.75 17.32
N ILE A 154 -1.77 -2.25 18.48
CA ILE A 154 -0.98 -3.05 19.43
C ILE A 154 -0.37 -4.29 18.74
N GLU A 155 -1.13 -4.94 17.84
CA GLU A 155 -0.66 -6.12 17.09
C GLU A 155 0.59 -5.85 16.23
N PHE A 156 0.86 -4.59 15.87
CA PHE A 156 1.90 -4.23 14.92
C PHE A 156 3.16 -3.65 15.58
N VAL A 157 3.12 -3.35 16.88
CA VAL A 157 4.19 -2.62 17.59
C VAL A 157 5.53 -3.35 17.50
N ASP A 158 5.55 -4.65 17.77
CA ASP A 158 6.79 -5.44 17.80
C ASP A 158 7.48 -5.53 16.43
N ASP A 159 6.70 -5.82 15.38
CA ASP A 159 7.19 -5.88 14.00
C ASP A 159 7.69 -4.51 13.53
N ILE A 160 6.97 -3.44 13.90
CA ILE A 160 7.39 -2.07 13.61
C ILE A 160 8.73 -1.78 14.27
N ASN A 161 8.86 -2.07 15.56
CA ASN A 161 10.07 -1.80 16.31
C ASN A 161 11.26 -2.62 15.80
N THR A 162 11.02 -3.83 15.31
CA THR A 162 12.04 -4.63 14.60
C THR A 162 12.56 -3.91 13.35
N ILE A 163 11.66 -3.32 12.55
CA ILE A 163 12.04 -2.56 11.35
C ILE A 163 12.73 -1.23 11.71
N LEU A 164 12.26 -0.55 12.76
CA LEU A 164 12.87 0.69 13.24
C LEU A 164 14.30 0.44 13.73
N ASP A 165 14.51 -0.61 14.51
CA ASP A 165 15.85 -1.02 14.95
C ASP A 165 16.75 -1.34 13.77
N PHE A 166 16.26 -2.06 12.76
CA PHE A 166 16.99 -2.26 11.51
C PHE A 166 17.46 -0.92 10.90
N PHE A 167 16.59 0.07 10.72
CA PHE A 167 16.97 1.36 10.12
C PHE A 167 17.88 2.23 11.00
N TYR A 168 17.88 1.99 12.30
CA TYR A 168 18.74 2.71 13.25
C TYR A 168 20.09 2.03 13.52
N ASN A 169 20.27 0.80 13.05
CA ASN A 169 21.53 0.07 13.13
C ASN A 169 22.32 0.19 11.82
N GLY A 170 23.64 0.36 11.87
CA GLY A 170 24.47 0.40 10.66
C GLY A 170 24.34 1.66 9.79
N ILE A 171 24.45 1.50 8.46
CA ILE A 171 24.70 2.62 7.53
C ILE A 171 23.49 3.51 7.25
N HIS A 172 22.28 3.07 7.64
CA HIS A 172 21.03 3.79 7.37
C HIS A 172 20.67 4.81 8.45
N ALA A 173 21.31 4.74 9.63
CA ALA A 173 20.95 5.54 10.80
C ALA A 173 21.00 7.05 10.54
N GLY A 174 21.98 7.51 9.75
CA GLY A 174 22.08 8.93 9.37
C GLY A 174 20.88 9.40 8.55
N LEU A 175 20.46 8.58 7.57
CA LEU A 175 19.31 8.87 6.73
C LEU A 175 17.99 8.80 7.52
N ALA A 176 17.83 7.79 8.37
CA ALA A 176 16.67 7.63 9.26
C ALA A 176 16.46 8.88 10.14
N LYS A 177 17.54 9.39 10.76
CA LYS A 177 17.52 10.63 11.53
C LYS A 177 17.16 11.83 10.68
N SER A 178 17.78 11.99 9.50
CA SER A 178 17.51 13.14 8.62
C SER A 178 16.07 13.20 8.12
N LEU A 179 15.39 12.05 8.02
CA LEU A 179 14.00 11.94 7.59
C LEU A 179 13.00 11.91 8.76
N ALA A 180 13.48 12.09 10.00
CA ALA A 180 12.68 12.08 11.22
C ALA A 180 11.88 10.77 11.42
N LEU A 181 12.45 9.63 11.04
CA LEU A 181 11.89 8.31 11.41
C LEU A 181 12.01 8.15 12.93
N PRO A 182 10.95 7.80 13.69
CA PRO A 182 11.09 7.57 15.12
C PRO A 182 11.98 6.36 15.37
N ARG A 183 12.68 6.34 16.52
CA ARG A 183 13.56 5.22 16.89
C ARG A 183 12.80 4.02 17.43
N TYR A 184 11.64 4.26 18.03
CA TYR A 184 10.78 3.28 18.67
C TYR A 184 9.35 3.85 18.72
N ILE A 185 8.36 2.97 18.84
CA ILE A 185 6.97 3.31 19.16
C ILE A 185 6.46 2.43 20.30
N ASP A 186 5.60 3.00 21.15
CA ASP A 186 4.89 2.29 22.22
C ASP A 186 3.62 1.61 21.68
#